data_AF-A0A9E3TV19-F1
#
_entry.id   AF-A0A9E3TV19-F1
#
_cell.length_a   1.000
_cell.length_b   1.000
_cell.length_c   1.000
_cell.angle_alpha   90.00
_cell.angle_beta   90.00
_cell.angle_gamma   90.00
#
_symmetry.space_group_name_H-M   'P 1'
#
loop_
_entity.id
_entity.type
_entity.pdbx_description
1 polymer ?
#
loop_
_entity_poly.entity_id
_entity_poly.type
_entity_poly.pdbx_seq_one_letter_code
_entity_poly.pdbx_strand_id
1 'polypeptide(L)'
;MATEIRSISEPTAPAVALRQAASDPALAPEICCEAHRLMVLARVLEERMIKMSKSGEGFFWVGGPGEEAFNVALGLQVKQGRGPQFDYLHLHYRSAAV
;
A
#
# COMPACT_ATOMS: atom_id res chain seq x y z
N MET A 1 -19.23 -46.57 27.15
CA MET A 1 -18.06 -46.33 26.28
C MET A 1 -18.37 -45.07 25.47
N ALA A 2 -18.21 -43.89 26.07
CA ALA A 2 -16.98 -43.08 26.15
C ALA A 2 -16.77 -42.25 24.86
N THR A 3 -17.30 -41.03 24.91
CA THR A 3 -17.10 -39.91 24.00
C THR A 3 -15.63 -39.53 23.92
N GLU A 4 -15.05 -39.48 22.72
CA GLU A 4 -13.70 -38.96 22.52
C GLU A 4 -13.78 -37.54 21.95
N ILE A 5 -13.40 -36.58 22.78
CA ILE A 5 -13.30 -35.16 22.49
C ILE A 5 -12.10 -34.97 21.56
N ARG A 6 -12.31 -34.42 20.36
CA ARG A 6 -11.21 -34.04 19.46
C ARG A 6 -10.30 -33.05 20.18
N SER A 7 -9.04 -33.42 20.35
CA SER A 7 -8.00 -32.55 20.90
C SER A 7 -7.87 -31.31 20.02
N ILE A 8 -8.00 -30.15 20.65
CA ILE A 8 -7.58 -28.85 20.12
C ILE A 8 -6.16 -28.97 19.56
N SER A 9 -6.03 -28.85 18.24
CA SER A 9 -4.74 -28.85 17.54
C SER A 9 -3.91 -27.66 18.01
N GLU A 10 -2.63 -27.91 18.30
CA GLU A 10 -1.61 -26.90 18.54
C GLU A 10 -1.64 -25.82 17.44
N PRO A 11 -1.37 -24.55 17.78
CA PRO A 11 -1.34 -23.49 16.78
C PRO A 11 -0.28 -23.83 15.74
N THR A 12 -0.74 -24.04 14.50
CA THR A 12 0.08 -24.25 13.33
C THR A 12 1.04 -23.06 13.16
N ALA A 13 2.07 -23.28 12.36
CA ALA A 13 3.29 -22.49 12.31
C ALA A 13 3.29 -21.12 11.56
N PRO A 14 2.21 -20.43 11.12
CA PRO A 14 2.41 -19.20 10.35
C PRO A 14 2.76 -17.98 11.22
N ALA A 15 2.57 -18.04 12.55
CA ALA A 15 2.86 -16.90 13.42
C ALA A 15 4.37 -16.68 13.67
N VAL A 16 5.19 -17.74 13.59
CA VAL A 16 6.64 -17.66 13.84
C VAL A 16 7.40 -17.12 12.62
N ALA A 17 6.90 -17.36 11.40
CA ALA A 17 7.50 -16.86 10.17
C ALA A 17 7.44 -15.32 10.01
N LEU A 18 6.49 -14.66 10.68
CA LEU A 18 6.39 -13.19 10.69
C LEU A 18 7.51 -12.50 11.50
N ARG A 19 8.22 -13.21 12.38
CA ARG A 19 9.27 -12.63 13.23
C ARG A 19 10.66 -12.66 12.61
N GLN A 20 10.88 -13.44 11.55
CA GLN A 20 12.19 -13.56 10.90
C GLN A 20 12.46 -12.49 9.84
N ALA A 21 11.51 -11.59 9.57
CA ALA A 21 11.72 -10.41 8.71
C ALA A 21 12.51 -9.27 9.39
N ALA A 22 13.05 -9.49 10.59
CA ALA A 22 13.72 -8.48 11.40
C ALA A 22 15.24 -8.35 11.15
N SER A 23 15.71 -8.65 9.93
CA SER A 23 17.09 -8.34 9.53
C SER A 23 17.21 -7.82 8.11
N ASP A 24 16.16 -7.21 7.56
CA ASP A 24 16.33 -6.41 6.34
C ASP A 24 17.20 -5.19 6.67
N PRO A 25 18.21 -4.86 5.82
CA PRO A 25 18.92 -3.61 5.99
C PRO A 25 17.89 -2.49 5.92
N ALA A 26 17.89 -1.63 6.95
CA ALA A 26 17.03 -0.46 6.97
C ALA A 26 17.15 0.30 5.64
N LEU A 27 16.02 0.69 5.06
CA LEU A 27 15.98 1.50 3.84
C LEU A 27 16.86 2.75 4.03
N ALA A 28 17.55 3.14 2.96
CA ALA A 28 18.35 4.36 2.97
C ALA A 28 17.48 5.55 3.43
N PRO A 29 17.97 6.41 4.35
CA PRO A 29 17.19 7.52 4.89
C PRO A 29 16.58 8.42 3.81
N GLU A 30 17.27 8.59 2.69
CA GLU A 30 16.84 9.39 1.54
C GLU A 30 15.59 8.81 0.89
N ILE A 31 15.50 7.48 0.78
CA ILE A 31 14.32 6.78 0.26
C ILE A 31 13.14 6.97 1.21
N CYS A 32 13.37 6.88 2.53
CA CYS A 32 12.34 7.11 3.53
C CYS A 32 11.80 8.55 3.46
N CYS A 33 12.69 9.54 3.34
CA CYS A 33 12.31 10.95 3.19
C CYS A 33 11.50 11.18 1.92
N GLU A 34 11.91 10.58 0.80
CA GLU A 34 11.19 10.73 -0.47
C GLU A 34 9.83 10.03 -0.44
N ALA A 35 9.76 8.81 0.08
CA ALA A 35 8.51 8.10 0.26
C ALA A 35 7.54 8.91 1.14
N HIS A 36 8.02 9.47 2.25
CA HIS A 36 7.21 10.33 3.11
C HIS A 36 6.73 11.58 2.38
N ARG A 37 7.59 12.25 1.62
CA ARG A 37 7.22 13.42 0.81
C ARG A 37 6.12 13.09 -0.19
N LEU A 38 6.24 11.96 -0.89
CA LEU A 38 5.24 11.50 -1.87
C LEU A 38 3.92 11.13 -1.20
N MET A 39 3.94 10.46 -0.05
CA MET A 39 2.73 10.15 0.72
C MET A 39 1.99 11.42 1.16
N VAL A 40 2.72 12.41 1.68
CA VAL A 40 2.12 13.70 2.08
C VAL A 40 1.56 14.45 0.87
N LEU A 41 2.27 14.45 -0.26
CA LEU A 41 1.80 15.08 -1.48
C LEU A 41 0.49 14.45 -1.98
N ALA A 42 0.44 13.11 -2.02
CA ALA A 42 -0.76 12.36 -2.37
C ALA A 42 -1.93 12.74 -1.44
N ARG A 43 -1.67 12.83 -0.13
CA ARG A 43 -2.68 13.22 0.85
C ARG A 43 -3.20 14.64 0.63
N VAL A 44 -2.31 15.60 0.36
CA VAL A 44 -2.68 17.00 0.11
C VAL A 44 -3.54 17.11 -1.15
N LEU A 45 -3.19 16.37 -2.21
CA LEU A 45 -3.97 16.31 -3.44
C LEU A 45 -5.37 15.74 -3.16
N GLU A 46 -5.45 14.62 -2.43
CA GLU A 46 -6.70 13.98 -2.02
C GLU A 46 -7.62 14.94 -1.27
N GLU A 47 -7.09 15.65 -0.27
CA GLU A 47 -7.87 16.63 0.49
C GLU A 47 -8.35 17.80 -0.36
N ARG A 48 -7.56 18.23 -1.36
CA ARG A 48 -8.00 19.27 -2.30
C ARG A 48 -9.12 18.77 -3.21
N MET A 49 -9.02 17.55 -3.73
CA MET A 49 -10.06 16.95 -4.57
C MET A 49 -11.36 16.72 -3.80
N ILE A 50 -11.28 16.28 -2.54
CA ILE A 50 -12.44 16.17 -1.64
C ILE A 50 -13.12 17.54 -1.46
N LYS A 51 -12.34 18.61 -1.24
CA LYS A 51 -12.89 19.98 -1.11
C LYS A 51 -13.61 20.41 -2.38
N MET A 52 -12.99 20.23 -3.54
CA MET A 52 -13.59 20.59 -4.83
C MET A 52 -14.87 19.80 -5.10
N SER A 53 -14.88 18.50 -4.80
CA SER A 53 -16.09 17.69 -4.97
C SER A 53 -17.22 18.15 -4.05
N LYS A 54 -16.92 18.47 -2.79
CA LYS A 54 -17.92 18.97 -1.84
C LYS A 54 -18.42 20.39 -2.13
N SER A 55 -17.60 21.24 -2.77
CA SER A 55 -18.02 22.59 -3.19
C SER A 55 -18.75 22.63 -4.53
N GLY A 56 -18.89 21.48 -5.21
CA GLY A 56 -19.47 21.41 -6.55
C GLY A 56 -18.52 21.86 -7.67
N GLU A 57 -17.26 22.13 -7.35
CA GLU A 57 -16.19 22.43 -8.32
C GLU A 57 -15.63 21.16 -8.99
N GLY A 58 -15.96 19.97 -8.45
CA GLY A 58 -15.64 18.67 -9.03
C GLY A 58 -16.91 17.86 -9.28
N PHE A 59 -17.09 17.39 -10.51
CA PHE A 59 -18.26 16.59 -10.90
C PHE A 59 -18.36 15.25 -10.16
N PHE A 60 -17.22 14.62 -9.87
CA PHE A 60 -17.12 13.34 -9.20
C PHE A 60 -15.78 13.25 -8.47
N TRP A 61 -15.75 12.50 -7.38
CA TRP A 61 -14.53 12.19 -6.65
C TRP A 61 -14.50 10.73 -6.25
N VAL A 62 -13.36 10.11 -6.49
CA VAL A 62 -13.01 8.81 -5.94
C VAL A 62 -11.54 8.89 -5.52
N GLY A 63 -11.27 8.48 -4.29
CA GLY A 63 -9.96 8.61 -3.70
C GLY A 63 -9.65 7.44 -2.77
N GLY A 64 -8.39 7.33 -2.39
CA GLY A 64 -7.88 6.31 -1.46
C GLY A 64 -7.22 6.91 -0.21
N PRO A 65 -7.93 7.71 0.63
CA PRO A 65 -7.41 8.12 1.93
C PRO A 65 -6.88 6.92 2.74
N GLY A 66 -5.60 6.94 3.10
CA GLY A 66 -4.96 5.84 3.83
C GLY A 66 -4.28 4.78 2.94
N GLU A 67 -4.39 4.88 1.61
CA GLU A 67 -3.74 3.98 0.65
C GLU A 67 -2.38 4.54 0.16
N GLU A 68 -1.93 5.69 0.69
CA GLU A 68 -0.76 6.42 0.19
C GLU A 68 0.53 5.60 0.30
N ALA A 69 0.74 4.95 1.45
CA ALA A 69 1.96 4.16 1.69
C ALA A 69 2.09 2.97 0.73
N PHE A 70 0.97 2.29 0.46
CA PHE A 70 0.94 1.16 -0.46
C PHE A 70 1.23 1.61 -1.89
N ASN A 71 0.55 2.66 -2.34
CA ASN A 71 0.72 3.21 -3.69
C ASN A 71 2.14 3.73 -3.92
N VAL A 72 2.68 4.52 -2.99
CA VAL A 72 4.04 5.08 -3.11
C VAL A 72 5.09 3.97 -3.10
N ALA A 73 4.96 2.98 -2.20
CA ALA A 73 5.90 1.88 -2.15
C ALA A 73 5.88 1.05 -3.45
N LEU A 74 4.70 0.85 -4.05
CA LEU A 74 4.60 0.22 -5.37
C LEU A 74 5.26 1.08 -6.45
N GLY A 75 4.89 2.36 -6.54
CA GLY A 75 5.41 3.28 -7.57
C GLY A 75 6.93 3.41 -7.57
N LEU A 76 7.56 3.43 -6.40
CA LEU A 76 9.03 3.48 -6.26
C LEU A 76 9.75 2.21 -6.74
N GLN A 77 9.06 1.07 -6.80
CA GLN A 77 9.63 -0.20 -7.26
C GLN A 77 9.37 -0.45 -8.75
N VAL A 78 8.41 0.26 -9.34
CA VAL A 78 8.00 0.08 -10.73
C VAL A 78 9.14 0.48 -11.66
N LYS A 79 9.51 -0.44 -12.54
CA LYS A 79 10.45 -0.17 -13.63
C LYS A 79 9.72 0.58 -14.74
N GLN A 80 9.71 1.90 -14.62
CA GLN A 80 9.07 2.80 -15.58
C GLN A 80 9.75 2.77 -16.95
N GLY A 81 8.97 2.70 -18.03
CA GLY A 81 9.46 2.81 -19.40
C GLY A 81 8.47 2.28 -20.44
N ARG A 82 8.97 1.82 -21.59
CA ARG A 82 8.15 1.33 -22.72
C ARG A 82 8.75 0.07 -23.33
N GLY A 83 7.91 -0.93 -23.60
CA GLY A 83 8.28 -2.19 -24.22
C GLY A 83 8.31 -3.37 -23.24
N PRO A 84 8.58 -4.59 -23.72
CA PRO A 84 8.43 -5.83 -22.94
C PRO A 84 9.35 -5.94 -21.70
N GLN A 85 10.36 -5.09 -21.58
CA GLN A 85 11.36 -5.10 -20.50
C GLN A 85 11.01 -4.21 -19.29
N PHE A 86 9.84 -3.57 -19.30
CA PHE A 86 9.34 -2.66 -18.27
C PHE A 86 8.05 -3.21 -17.65
N ASP A 87 7.68 -2.66 -16.48
CA ASP A 87 6.50 -3.14 -15.76
C ASP A 87 5.21 -2.56 -16.34
N TYR A 88 4.21 -3.42 -16.50
CA TYR A 88 2.86 -3.05 -16.92
C TYR A 88 1.92 -3.11 -15.72
N LEU A 89 1.23 -2.00 -15.44
CA LEU A 89 0.32 -1.90 -14.30
C LEU A 89 -1.13 -1.82 -14.78
N HIS A 90 -1.99 -2.62 -14.17
CA HIS A 90 -3.45 -2.49 -14.29
C HIS A 90 -4.00 -1.86 -13.02
N LEU A 91 -3.81 -0.54 -12.92
CA LEU A 91 -4.12 0.19 -11.70
C LEU A 91 -5.62 0.38 -11.51
N HIS A 92 -6.04 0.32 -10.24
CA HIS A 92 -7.39 0.66 -9.82
C HIS A 92 -7.56 2.17 -9.67
N TYR A 93 -8.78 2.69 -9.71
CA TYR A 93 -9.09 4.13 -9.65
C TYR A 93 -8.66 4.83 -8.34
N ARG A 94 -8.13 4.09 -7.36
CA ARG A 94 -7.57 4.63 -6.11
C ARG A 94 -6.05 4.70 -6.08
N SER A 95 -5.38 4.31 -7.17
CA SER A 95 -3.92 4.20 -7.23
C SER A 95 -3.24 5.54 -7.61
N ALA A 96 -3.75 6.66 -7.09
CA ALA A 96 -3.35 8.01 -7.53
C ALA A 96 -1.91 8.39 -7.16
N ALA A 97 -1.23 7.60 -6.33
CA ALA A 97 0.11 7.85 -5.82
C ALA A 97 1.16 6.81 -6.28
N VAL A 98 0.86 6.10 -7.39
CA VAL A 98 1.77 5.15 -8.06
C VAL A 98 2.54 5.85 -9.17
#